data_AF-A0A225UQ61-F1
#
_entry.id   AF-A0A225UQ61-F1
#
_cell.length_a   1.000
_cell.length_b   1.000
_cell.length_c   1.000
_cell.angle_alpha   90.00
_cell.angle_beta   90.00
_cell.angle_gamma   90.00
#
_symmetry.space_group_name_H-M   'P 1'
#
loop_
_entity.id
_entity.type
_entity.pdbx_description
1 polymer ?
#
loop_
_entity_poly.entity_id
_entity_poly.type
_entity_poly.pdbx_seq_one_letter_code
_entity_poly.pdbx_strand_id
1 'polypeptide(L)'
;MSYVVALGLQSYVAQALLEFLNNEENIFHISSGYWLMVMMTGSSLVAVLSLNYVFFVSARIGINMRSLTMSLIYDKALRLSSEARQEYTTGEILTLMSVDTERVFHFVAHGPWLVMGPLGFAISIMLVGVLFDFYSSIAGAAVLIVVMIFSVQQGDRIAKLQKQLLQVIDERVKVTSEALQGIRVMKFYAWEDSLAQRVDKLRVREVTLLRKFHLYQVINTVMLFVTPTYLSGVTL
;
A
#
# COMPACT_ATOMS: atom_id res chain seq x y z
N MET A 1 -8.81 5.11 17.47
CA MET A 1 -8.56 5.05 18.93
C MET A 1 -9.01 3.71 19.52
N SER A 2 -10.28 3.29 19.39
CA SER A 2 -10.75 1.99 19.91
C SER A 2 -9.90 0.79 19.45
N TYR A 3 -9.53 0.74 18.17
CA TYR A 3 -8.65 -0.31 17.61
C TYR A 3 -7.29 -0.39 18.32
N VAL A 4 -6.65 0.76 18.52
CA VAL A 4 -5.31 0.84 19.11
C VAL A 4 -5.33 0.47 20.59
N VAL A 5 -6.36 0.92 21.32
CA VAL A 5 -6.56 0.54 22.73
C VAL A 5 -6.82 -0.96 22.85
N ALA A 6 -7.63 -1.54 21.97
CA ALA A 6 -7.92 -2.97 21.98
C ALA A 6 -6.66 -3.82 21.70
N LEU A 7 -5.78 -3.38 20.80
CA LEU A 7 -4.47 -4.03 20.56
C LEU A 7 -3.53 -3.93 21.76
N GLY A 8 -3.47 -2.76 22.41
CA GLY A 8 -2.69 -2.59 23.64
C GLY A 8 -3.19 -3.51 24.75
N LEU A 9 -4.50 -3.53 24.99
CA LEU A 9 -5.13 -4.40 25.97
C LEU A 9 -4.85 -5.88 25.67
N GLN A 10 -4.93 -6.29 24.40
CA GLN A 10 -4.62 -7.66 24.00
C GLN A 10 -3.17 -8.04 24.37
N SER A 11 -2.21 -7.13 24.22
CA SER A 11 -0.81 -7.38 24.58
C SER A 11 -0.63 -7.60 26.09
N TYR A 12 -1.30 -6.78 26.92
CA TYR A 12 -1.31 -6.97 28.37
C TYR A 12 -2.00 -8.26 28.81
N VAL A 13 -3.15 -8.60 28.21
CA VAL A 13 -3.86 -9.85 28.53
C VAL A 13 -3.03 -11.07 28.13
N ALA A 14 -2.29 -11.01 27.02
CA ALA A 14 -1.37 -12.07 26.63
C ALA A 14 -0.25 -12.26 27.66
N GLN A 15 0.34 -11.17 28.17
CA GLN A 15 1.34 -11.24 29.25
C GLN A 15 0.75 -11.84 30.53
N ALA A 16 -0.43 -11.39 30.95
CA ALA A 16 -1.12 -11.94 32.12
C ALA A 16 -1.42 -13.44 31.99
N LEU A 17 -1.69 -13.92 30.78
CA LEU A 17 -1.89 -15.34 30.51
C LEU A 17 -0.58 -16.13 30.59
N LEU A 18 0.55 -15.54 30.16
CA LEU A 18 1.88 -16.15 30.31
C LEU A 18 2.30 -16.23 31.78
N GLU A 19 2.09 -15.16 32.56
CA GLU A 19 2.32 -15.12 34.02
C GLU A 19 1.49 -16.23 34.71
N PHE A 20 0.23 -16.39 34.31
CA PHE A 20 -0.66 -17.42 34.87
C PHE A 20 -0.13 -18.83 34.62
N LEU A 21 0.34 -19.08 33.39
CA LEU A 21 0.90 -20.37 32.99
C LEU A 21 2.23 -20.66 33.68
N ASN A 22 3.00 -19.63 34.03
CA ASN A 22 4.25 -19.75 34.78
C ASN A 22 4.03 -19.86 36.31
N ASN A 23 2.78 -19.88 36.79
CA ASN A 23 2.40 -19.82 38.20
C ASN A 23 2.89 -18.55 38.92
N GLU A 24 3.04 -17.44 38.19
CA GLU A 24 3.34 -16.12 38.74
C GLU A 24 2.04 -15.36 39.05
N GLU A 25 2.12 -14.33 39.90
CA GLU A 25 0.95 -13.47 40.14
C GLU A 25 0.68 -12.59 38.91
N ASN A 26 -0.48 -12.80 38.31
CA ASN A 26 -0.91 -12.04 37.13
C ASN A 26 -1.13 -10.56 37.45
N ILE A 27 -0.79 -9.67 36.52
CA ILE A 27 -1.10 -8.23 36.59
C ILE A 27 -2.58 -7.87 36.87
N PHE A 28 -3.53 -8.75 36.52
CA PHE A 28 -4.96 -8.55 36.77
C PHE A 28 -5.46 -9.23 38.06
N HIS A 29 -4.60 -9.96 38.78
CA HIS A 29 -4.93 -10.78 39.95
C HIS A 29 -6.11 -11.75 39.72
N ILE A 30 -6.30 -12.21 38.48
CA ILE A 30 -7.35 -13.16 38.11
C ILE A 30 -6.81 -14.58 38.30
N SER A 31 -7.46 -15.35 39.18
CA SER A 31 -7.07 -16.74 39.50
C SER A 31 -7.50 -17.77 38.44
N SER A 32 -8.38 -17.42 37.51
CA SER A 32 -8.90 -18.34 36.48
C SER A 32 -8.47 -17.95 35.07
N GLY A 33 -7.66 -18.80 34.44
CA GLY A 33 -7.21 -18.62 33.06
C GLY A 33 -8.34 -18.54 32.02
N TYR A 34 -9.52 -19.11 32.31
CA TYR A 34 -10.70 -18.99 31.44
C TYR A 34 -11.16 -17.54 31.26
N TRP A 35 -11.11 -16.73 32.33
CA TRP A 35 -11.50 -15.32 32.25
C TRP A 35 -10.49 -14.50 31.43
N LEU A 36 -9.19 -14.80 31.56
CA LEU A 36 -8.15 -14.17 30.74
C LEU A 36 -8.36 -14.47 29.24
N MET A 37 -8.71 -15.72 28.89
CA MET A 37 -9.04 -16.10 27.51
C MET A 37 -10.29 -15.39 26.96
N VAL A 38 -11.32 -15.21 27.78
CA VAL A 38 -12.52 -14.45 27.41
C VAL A 38 -12.17 -12.98 27.18
N MET A 39 -11.35 -12.36 28.04
CA MET A 39 -10.89 -10.99 27.85
C MET A 39 -10.05 -10.84 26.58
N MET A 40 -9.16 -11.80 26.30
CA MET A 40 -8.34 -11.78 25.09
C MET A 40 -9.23 -11.84 23.84
N THR A 41 -10.16 -12.78 23.79
CA THR A 41 -11.11 -12.93 22.68
C THR A 41 -11.97 -11.68 22.51
N GLY A 42 -12.47 -11.10 23.62
CA GLY A 42 -13.24 -9.86 23.61
C GLY A 42 -12.45 -8.68 23.02
N SER A 43 -11.20 -8.49 23.46
CA SER A 43 -10.31 -7.45 22.95
C SER A 43 -10.03 -7.63 21.45
N SER A 44 -9.74 -8.85 20.99
CA SER A 44 -9.50 -9.14 19.58
C SER A 44 -10.74 -8.90 18.72
N LEU A 45 -11.93 -9.26 19.19
CA LEU A 45 -13.19 -8.98 18.49
C LEU A 45 -13.42 -7.47 18.35
N VAL A 46 -13.23 -6.70 19.43
CA VAL A 46 -13.36 -5.24 19.39
C VAL A 46 -12.34 -4.61 18.44
N ALA A 47 -11.10 -5.12 18.42
CA ALA A 47 -10.06 -4.66 17.49
C ALA A 47 -10.47 -4.90 16.03
N VAL A 48 -10.85 -6.14 15.68
CA VAL A 48 -11.23 -6.51 14.31
C VAL A 48 -12.47 -5.75 13.85
N LEU A 49 -13.50 -5.63 14.71
CA LEU A 49 -14.71 -4.87 14.39
C LEU A 49 -14.40 -3.38 14.19
N SER A 50 -13.58 -2.78 15.06
CA SER A 50 -13.17 -1.39 14.92
C SER A 50 -12.41 -1.14 13.61
N LEU A 51 -11.50 -2.05 13.24
CA LEU A 51 -10.73 -1.95 12.01
C LEU A 51 -11.64 -2.02 10.77
N ASN A 52 -12.51 -3.04 10.71
CA ASN A 52 -13.45 -3.21 9.61
C ASN A 52 -14.44 -2.04 9.52
N TYR A 53 -14.90 -1.52 10.66
CA TYR A 53 -15.78 -0.35 10.69
C TYR A 53 -15.10 0.88 10.10
N VAL A 54 -13.85 1.16 10.47
CA VAL A 54 -13.08 2.28 9.89
C VAL A 54 -12.90 2.09 8.39
N PHE A 55 -12.50 0.90 7.93
CA PHE A 55 -12.39 0.62 6.49
C PHE A 55 -13.71 0.83 5.76
N PHE A 56 -14.82 0.32 6.31
CA PHE A 56 -16.14 0.46 5.72
C PHE A 56 -16.58 1.92 5.61
N VAL A 57 -16.45 2.69 6.70
CA VAL A 57 -16.80 4.11 6.74
C VAL A 57 -15.92 4.90 5.77
N SER A 58 -14.61 4.69 5.79
CA SER A 58 -13.67 5.39 4.90
C SER A 58 -13.89 5.05 3.44
N ALA A 59 -14.17 3.79 3.11
CA ALA A 59 -14.54 3.39 1.76
C ALA A 59 -15.85 4.04 1.31
N ARG A 60 -16.87 4.08 2.18
CA ARG A 60 -18.16 4.73 1.89
C ARG A 60 -18.00 6.22 1.63
N ILE A 61 -17.25 6.92 2.48
CA ILE A 61 -16.94 8.35 2.29
C ILE A 61 -16.13 8.53 1.00
N GLY A 62 -15.15 7.66 0.73
CA GLY A 62 -14.36 7.69 -0.49
C GLY A 62 -15.20 7.56 -1.76
N ILE A 63 -16.16 6.62 -1.79
CA ILE A 63 -17.04 6.41 -2.95
C ILE A 63 -17.92 7.65 -3.16
N ASN A 64 -18.48 8.20 -2.08
CA ASN A 64 -19.28 9.42 -2.15
C ASN A 64 -18.44 10.61 -2.67
N MET A 65 -17.21 10.79 -2.16
CA MET A 65 -16.29 11.84 -2.62
C MET A 65 -15.98 11.68 -4.11
N ARG A 66 -15.65 10.46 -4.56
CA ARG A 66 -15.43 10.16 -5.98
C ARG A 66 -16.63 10.54 -6.84
N SER A 67 -17.84 10.13 -6.43
CA SER A 67 -19.07 10.46 -7.15
C SER A 67 -19.32 11.96 -7.21
N LEU A 68 -19.14 12.67 -6.10
CA LEU A 68 -19.31 14.13 -6.04
C LEU A 68 -18.30 14.85 -6.92
N THR A 69 -17.02 14.47 -6.86
CA THR A 69 -15.98 15.05 -7.74
C THR A 69 -16.29 14.79 -9.20
N MET A 70 -16.74 13.58 -9.56
CA MET A 70 -17.16 13.25 -10.93
C MET A 70 -18.33 14.13 -11.40
N SER A 71 -19.36 14.31 -10.57
CA SER A 71 -20.48 15.20 -10.87
C SER A 71 -20.05 16.66 -11.03
N LEU A 72 -19.16 17.17 -10.17
CA LEU A 72 -18.63 18.52 -10.26
C LEU A 72 -17.83 18.75 -11.56
N ILE A 73 -17.00 17.77 -11.94
CA ILE A 73 -16.27 17.82 -13.21
C ILE A 73 -17.24 17.83 -14.39
N TYR A 74 -18.26 16.98 -14.36
CA TYR A 74 -19.28 16.91 -15.40
C TYR A 74 -20.06 18.24 -15.54
N ASP A 75 -20.56 18.79 -14.44
CA ASP A 75 -21.27 20.07 -14.43
C ASP A 75 -20.39 21.22 -14.92
N LYS A 76 -19.10 21.22 -14.54
CA LYS A 76 -18.15 22.21 -15.02
C LYS A 76 -17.89 22.06 -16.51
N ALA A 77 -17.75 20.83 -17.00
CA ALA A 77 -17.52 20.54 -18.41
C ALA A 77 -18.66 21.04 -19.31
N LEU A 78 -19.91 20.99 -18.84
CA LEU A 78 -21.08 21.51 -19.56
C LEU A 78 -21.13 23.05 -19.63
N ARG A 79 -20.43 23.75 -18.73
CA ARG A 79 -20.42 25.23 -18.63
C ARG A 79 -19.10 25.85 -19.07
N LEU A 80 -18.21 25.08 -19.69
CA LEU A 80 -16.94 25.59 -20.22
C LEU A 80 -17.18 26.60 -21.34
N SER A 81 -16.42 27.70 -21.33
CA SER A 81 -16.37 28.64 -22.45
C SER A 81 -15.73 27.96 -23.68
N SER A 82 -16.00 28.49 -24.87
CA SER A 82 -15.41 27.96 -26.11
C SER A 82 -13.87 28.02 -26.10
N GLU A 83 -13.28 29.03 -25.46
CA GLU A 83 -11.84 29.17 -25.28
C GLU A 83 -11.28 28.06 -24.37
N ALA A 84 -11.85 27.88 -23.17
CA ALA A 84 -11.40 26.82 -22.25
C ALA A 84 -11.65 25.40 -22.81
N ARG A 85 -12.64 25.24 -23.69
CA ARG A 85 -12.91 23.97 -24.36
C ARG A 85 -11.90 23.65 -25.48
N GLN A 86 -11.15 24.64 -25.97
CA GLN A 86 -9.99 24.40 -26.83
C GLN A 86 -8.76 23.98 -26.01
N GLU A 87 -8.67 24.40 -24.76
CA GLU A 87 -7.57 24.04 -23.85
C GLU A 87 -7.77 22.64 -23.24
N TYR A 88 -9.00 22.25 -22.90
CA TYR A 88 -9.33 20.93 -22.34
C TYR A 88 -10.09 20.07 -23.34
N THR A 89 -9.42 19.03 -23.86
CA THR A 89 -10.02 18.06 -24.78
C THR A 89 -11.03 17.15 -24.06
N THR A 90 -11.95 16.55 -24.83
CA THR A 90 -12.89 15.57 -24.27
C THR A 90 -12.18 14.37 -23.63
N GLY A 91 -11.02 13.96 -24.15
CA GLY A 91 -10.22 12.88 -23.59
C GLY A 91 -9.62 13.22 -22.22
N GLU A 92 -9.15 14.46 -22.03
CA GLU A 92 -8.63 14.92 -20.74
C GLU A 92 -9.73 15.00 -19.68
N ILE A 93 -10.92 15.49 -20.04
CA ILE A 93 -12.08 15.51 -19.14
C ILE A 93 -12.49 14.09 -18.73
N LEU A 94 -12.50 13.13 -19.66
CA LEU A 94 -12.76 11.72 -19.36
C LEU A 94 -11.69 11.13 -18.42
N THR A 95 -10.44 11.50 -18.61
CA THR A 95 -9.33 11.08 -17.73
C THR A 95 -9.51 11.63 -16.32
N LEU A 96 -9.84 12.92 -16.19
CA LEU A 96 -10.16 13.55 -14.91
C LEU A 96 -11.31 12.83 -14.20
N MET A 97 -12.38 12.49 -14.91
CA MET A 97 -13.54 11.79 -14.34
C MET A 97 -13.24 10.34 -13.96
N SER A 98 -12.31 9.65 -14.63
CA SER A 98 -12.02 8.24 -14.40
C SER A 98 -10.81 8.04 -13.47
N VAL A 99 -9.64 8.48 -13.90
CA VAL A 99 -8.36 8.24 -13.22
C VAL A 99 -8.19 9.14 -12.00
N ASP A 100 -8.45 10.43 -12.12
CA ASP A 100 -8.20 11.37 -11.02
C ASP A 100 -9.23 11.23 -9.89
N THR A 101 -10.51 11.02 -10.21
CA THR A 101 -11.51 10.74 -9.17
C THR A 101 -11.26 9.41 -8.44
N GLU A 102 -10.68 8.42 -9.12
CA GLU A 102 -10.26 7.16 -8.48
C GLU A 102 -9.08 7.39 -7.52
N ARG A 103 -8.12 8.25 -7.87
CA ARG A 103 -7.07 8.68 -6.93
C ARG A 103 -7.65 9.36 -5.70
N VAL A 104 -8.67 10.21 -5.85
CA VAL A 104 -9.39 10.83 -4.73
C VAL A 104 -10.04 9.77 -3.83
N PHE A 105 -10.70 8.77 -4.41
CA PHE A 105 -11.23 7.63 -3.65
C PHE A 105 -10.13 6.96 -2.82
N HIS A 106 -9.00 6.59 -3.44
CA HIS A 106 -7.92 5.92 -2.74
C HIS A 106 -7.34 6.76 -1.61
N PHE A 107 -7.16 8.07 -1.84
CA PHE A 107 -6.67 9.00 -0.82
C PHE A 107 -7.62 9.06 0.39
N VAL A 108 -8.93 9.16 0.17
CA VAL A 108 -9.91 9.22 1.26
C VAL A 108 -10.05 7.86 1.97
N ALA A 109 -10.06 6.77 1.22
CA ALA A 109 -10.20 5.42 1.77
C ALA A 109 -8.98 5.02 2.64
N HIS A 110 -7.77 5.39 2.23
CA HIS A 110 -6.53 5.04 2.93
C HIS A 110 -6.01 6.17 3.82
N GLY A 111 -6.53 7.38 3.69
CA GLY A 111 -6.11 8.57 4.45
C GLY A 111 -6.04 8.37 5.97
N PRO A 112 -6.97 7.65 6.62
CA PRO A 112 -6.87 7.39 8.06
C PRO A 112 -5.56 6.69 8.48
N TRP A 113 -4.97 5.88 7.61
CA TRP A 113 -3.69 5.20 7.89
C TRP A 113 -2.51 6.16 8.01
N LEU A 114 -2.57 7.35 7.40
CA LEU A 114 -1.53 8.37 7.56
C LEU A 114 -1.41 8.84 9.01
N VAL A 115 -2.52 8.87 9.75
CA VAL A 115 -2.55 9.25 11.17
C VAL A 115 -2.40 8.02 12.07
N MET A 116 -3.10 6.93 11.75
CA MET A 116 -3.08 5.71 12.57
C MET A 116 -1.74 4.99 12.55
N GLY A 117 -0.99 5.05 11.43
CA GLY A 117 0.31 4.39 11.29
C GLY A 117 1.35 4.90 12.30
N PRO A 118 1.68 6.21 12.31
CA PRO A 118 2.63 6.78 13.26
C PRO A 118 2.19 6.61 14.72
N LEU A 119 0.90 6.76 15.01
CA LEU A 119 0.36 6.53 16.36
C LEU A 119 0.52 5.06 16.79
N GLY A 120 0.19 4.11 15.91
CA GLY A 120 0.38 2.68 16.17
C GLY A 120 1.84 2.32 16.39
N PHE A 121 2.75 2.91 15.61
CA PHE A 121 4.19 2.73 15.77
C PHE A 121 4.69 3.23 17.14
N ALA A 122 4.31 4.46 17.53
CA ALA A 122 4.70 5.03 18.82
C ALA A 122 4.18 4.19 20.00
N ILE A 123 2.94 3.72 19.92
CA ILE A 123 2.33 2.89 20.97
C ILE A 123 2.97 1.51 21.02
N SER A 124 3.37 0.94 19.88
CA SER A 124 4.08 -0.35 19.84
C SER A 124 5.43 -0.25 20.55
N ILE A 125 6.21 0.81 20.30
CA ILE A 125 7.49 1.05 20.99
C ILE A 125 7.26 1.21 22.51
N MET A 126 6.24 1.99 22.88
CA MET A 126 5.90 2.21 24.28
C MET A 126 5.50 0.90 24.99
N LEU A 127 4.69 0.06 24.36
CA LEU A 127 4.29 -1.24 24.90
C LEU A 127 5.50 -2.16 25.06
N VAL A 128 6.39 -2.27 24.07
CA VAL A 128 7.61 -3.10 24.21
C VAL A 128 8.48 -2.62 25.38
N GLY A 129 8.59 -1.30 25.57
CA GLY A 129 9.38 -0.73 26.66
C GLY A 129 8.79 -0.99 28.05
N VAL A 130 7.46 -1.09 28.17
CA VAL A 130 6.77 -1.37 29.42
C VAL A 130 6.70 -2.87 29.72
N LEU A 131 6.48 -3.71 28.70
CA LEU A 131 6.27 -5.15 28.88
C LEU A 131 7.57 -5.96 28.96
N PHE A 132 8.64 -5.53 28.28
CA PHE A 132 9.91 -6.25 28.25
C PHE A 132 11.00 -5.47 28.99
N ASP A 133 11.70 -4.58 28.28
CA ASP A 133 12.73 -3.72 28.87
C ASP A 133 12.95 -2.49 27.98
N PHE A 134 13.39 -1.38 28.58
CA PHE A 134 13.61 -0.11 27.90
C PHE A 134 14.71 -0.21 26.83
N TYR A 135 15.78 -0.94 27.11
CA TYR A 135 16.87 -1.17 26.17
C TYR A 135 16.42 -1.99 24.95
N SER A 136 15.58 -3.01 25.16
CA SER A 136 15.00 -3.84 24.11
C SER A 136 14.06 -3.03 23.20
N SER A 137 13.26 -2.14 23.79
CA SER A 137 12.39 -1.22 23.03
C SER A 137 13.17 -0.26 22.13
N ILE A 138 14.25 0.34 22.63
CA ILE A 138 15.10 1.23 21.81
C ILE A 138 15.78 0.45 20.68
N ALA A 139 16.32 -0.73 20.98
CA ALA A 139 16.95 -1.57 19.97
C ALA A 139 15.95 -1.97 18.87
N GLY A 140 14.74 -2.39 19.25
CA GLY A 140 13.67 -2.71 18.32
C GLY A 140 13.22 -1.51 17.49
N ALA A 141 13.06 -0.34 18.11
CA ALA A 141 12.72 0.90 17.42
C ALA A 141 13.79 1.28 16.37
N ALA A 142 15.07 1.16 16.72
CA ALA A 142 16.17 1.44 15.79
C ALA A 142 16.13 0.52 14.57
N VAL A 143 15.93 -0.79 14.78
CA VAL A 143 15.81 -1.77 13.69
C VAL A 143 14.62 -1.44 12.78
N LEU A 144 13.46 -1.15 13.36
CA LEU A 144 12.26 -0.81 12.58
C LEU A 144 12.43 0.48 11.77
N ILE A 145 13.09 1.51 12.33
CA ILE A 145 13.39 2.74 11.60
C ILE A 145 14.34 2.47 10.43
N VAL A 146 15.39 1.67 10.63
CA VAL A 146 16.33 1.29 9.56
C VAL A 146 15.62 0.52 8.45
N VAL A 147 14.77 -0.45 8.82
CA VAL A 147 13.95 -1.21 7.86
C VAL A 147 13.02 -0.29 7.08
N MET A 148 12.36 0.66 7.75
CA MET A 148 11.47 1.63 7.12
C MET A 148 12.22 2.52 6.12
N ILE A 149 13.37 3.07 6.50
CA ILE A 149 14.20 3.91 5.60
C ILE A 149 14.59 3.11 4.36
N PHE A 150 15.05 1.87 4.53
CA PHE A 150 15.41 1.02 3.40
C PHE A 150 14.19 0.70 2.52
N SER A 151 13.04 0.38 3.12
CA SER A 151 11.80 0.12 2.38
C SER A 151 11.35 1.33 1.55
N VAL A 152 11.49 2.55 2.07
CA VAL A 152 11.17 3.78 1.32
C VAL A 152 12.14 3.96 0.14
N GLN A 153 13.45 3.79 0.36
CA GLN A 153 14.44 3.88 -0.71
C GLN A 153 14.21 2.82 -1.81
N GLN A 154 13.80 1.60 -1.44
CA GLN A 154 13.43 0.57 -2.41
C GLN A 154 12.15 0.95 -3.15
N GLY A 155 11.15 1.51 -2.45
CA GLY A 155 9.93 2.07 -3.05
C GLY A 155 10.25 3.09 -4.15
N ASP A 156 11.16 4.03 -3.88
CA ASP A 156 11.59 5.03 -4.87
C ASP A 156 12.27 4.40 -6.09
N ARG A 157 13.09 3.36 -5.89
CA ARG A 157 13.72 2.60 -6.98
C ARG A 157 12.70 1.85 -7.82
N ILE A 158 11.73 1.20 -7.17
CA ILE A 158 10.62 0.50 -7.82
C ILE A 158 9.81 1.49 -8.67
N ALA A 159 9.48 2.66 -8.12
CA ALA A 159 8.75 3.71 -8.86
C ALA A 159 9.53 4.22 -10.07
N LYS A 160 10.85 4.44 -9.94
CA LYS A 160 11.72 4.82 -11.06
C LYS A 160 11.75 3.74 -12.16
N LEU A 161 11.90 2.47 -11.77
CA LEU A 161 11.86 1.34 -12.71
C LEU A 161 10.50 1.21 -13.39
N GLN A 162 9.40 1.41 -12.65
CA GLN A 162 8.05 1.39 -13.19
C GLN A 162 7.89 2.49 -14.26
N LYS A 163 8.37 3.70 -14.00
CA LYS A 163 8.32 4.80 -14.97
C LYS A 163 9.09 4.46 -16.25
N GLN A 164 10.30 3.90 -16.13
CA GLN A 164 11.10 3.48 -17.28
C GLN A 164 10.44 2.33 -18.06
N LEU A 165 9.87 1.36 -17.35
CA LEU A 165 9.14 0.24 -17.93
C LEU A 165 7.93 0.74 -18.75
N LEU A 166 7.12 1.63 -18.18
CA LEU A 166 5.96 2.21 -18.86
C LEU A 166 6.35 2.95 -20.15
N GLN A 167 7.45 3.71 -20.14
CA GLN A 167 7.96 4.37 -21.35
C GLN A 167 8.26 3.39 -22.49
N VAL A 168 8.90 2.25 -22.19
CA VAL A 168 9.21 1.23 -23.21
C VAL A 168 7.95 0.49 -23.66
N ILE A 169 7.01 0.23 -22.74
CA ILE A 169 5.71 -0.37 -23.06
C ILE A 169 4.95 0.54 -24.04
N ASP A 170 4.87 1.84 -23.74
CA ASP A 170 4.18 2.82 -24.58
C ASP A 170 4.82 2.92 -25.97
N GLU A 171 6.15 2.96 -26.05
CA GLU A 171 6.87 2.97 -27.33
C GLU A 171 6.56 1.70 -28.16
N ARG A 172 6.61 0.52 -27.54
CA ARG A 172 6.30 -0.75 -28.21
C ARG A 172 4.86 -0.75 -28.72
N VAL A 173 3.89 -0.38 -27.87
CA VAL A 173 2.47 -0.33 -28.24
C VAL A 173 2.25 0.64 -29.39
N LYS A 174 2.87 1.83 -29.35
CA LYS A 174 2.82 2.82 -30.41
C LYS A 174 3.35 2.25 -31.74
N VAL A 175 4.55 1.69 -31.77
CA VAL A 175 5.16 1.12 -32.98
C VAL A 175 4.30 0.00 -33.55
N THR A 176 3.75 -0.88 -32.70
CA THR A 176 2.86 -1.95 -33.17
C THR A 176 1.54 -1.41 -33.73
N SER A 177 0.98 -0.36 -33.12
CA SER A 177 -0.27 0.27 -33.58
C SER A 177 -0.08 0.95 -34.94
N GLU A 178 1.00 1.74 -35.11
CA GLU A 178 1.35 2.39 -36.37
C GLU A 178 1.55 1.37 -37.50
N ALA A 179 2.23 0.25 -37.21
CA ALA A 179 2.44 -0.80 -38.19
C ALA A 179 1.13 -1.51 -38.61
N LEU A 180 0.21 -1.73 -37.68
CA LEU A 180 -1.09 -2.34 -37.97
C LEU A 180 -1.97 -1.40 -38.80
N GLN A 181 -1.96 -0.10 -38.51
CA GLN A 181 -2.67 0.90 -39.31
C GLN A 181 -2.12 0.96 -40.75
N GLY A 182 -0.80 0.81 -40.90
CA GLY A 182 -0.09 0.82 -42.19
C GLY A 182 0.13 -0.55 -42.85
N ILE A 183 -0.61 -1.60 -42.45
CA ILE A 183 -0.22 -3.00 -42.77
C ILE A 183 -0.08 -3.29 -44.27
N ARG A 184 -0.90 -2.66 -45.11
CA ARG A 184 -0.84 -2.85 -46.58
C ARG A 184 0.48 -2.34 -47.17
N VAL A 185 0.99 -1.22 -46.68
CA VAL A 185 2.27 -0.64 -47.12
C VAL A 185 3.42 -1.53 -46.66
N MET A 186 3.38 -2.00 -45.41
CA MET A 186 4.40 -2.90 -44.86
C MET A 186 4.54 -4.17 -45.71
N LYS A 187 3.40 -4.78 -46.08
CA LYS A 187 3.36 -5.97 -46.94
C LYS A 187 3.79 -5.70 -48.38
N PHE A 188 3.42 -4.56 -48.94
CA PHE A 188 3.80 -4.18 -50.30
C PHE A 188 5.32 -4.07 -50.46
N TYR A 189 6.02 -3.54 -49.45
CA TYR A 189 7.48 -3.39 -49.44
C TYR A 189 8.24 -4.54 -48.76
N ALA A 190 7.54 -5.61 -48.34
CA ALA A 190 8.12 -6.73 -47.59
C ALA A 190 8.93 -6.29 -46.34
N TRP A 191 8.45 -5.27 -45.62
CA TRP A 191 9.12 -4.71 -44.43
C TRP A 191 8.75 -5.42 -43.11
N GLU A 192 7.96 -6.50 -43.16
CA GLU A 192 7.55 -7.25 -41.96
C GLU A 192 8.70 -7.69 -41.07
N ASP A 193 9.79 -8.23 -41.63
CA ASP A 193 10.90 -8.77 -40.85
C ASP A 193 11.67 -7.66 -40.13
N SER A 194 11.88 -6.52 -40.81
CA SER A 194 12.53 -5.34 -40.21
C SER A 194 11.70 -4.78 -39.06
N LEU A 195 10.37 -4.71 -39.22
CA LEU A 195 9.46 -4.32 -38.15
C LEU A 195 9.50 -5.32 -36.99
N ALA A 196 9.45 -6.62 -37.27
CA ALA A 196 9.50 -7.66 -36.25
C ALA A 196 10.78 -7.55 -35.42
N GLN A 197 11.93 -7.35 -36.05
CA GLN A 197 13.20 -7.10 -35.35
C GLN A 197 13.17 -5.82 -34.51
N ARG A 198 12.54 -4.75 -34.98
CA ARG A 198 12.38 -3.51 -34.21
C ARG A 198 11.53 -3.72 -32.96
N VAL A 199 10.39 -4.42 -33.09
CA VAL A 199 9.50 -4.75 -31.97
C VAL A 199 10.19 -5.69 -30.98
N ASP A 200 10.95 -6.67 -31.47
CA ASP A 200 11.69 -7.61 -30.63
C ASP A 200 12.76 -6.91 -29.78
N LYS A 201 13.51 -5.96 -30.37
CA LYS A 201 14.46 -5.12 -29.60
C LYS A 201 13.78 -4.35 -28.46
N LEU A 202 12.59 -3.80 -28.69
CA LEU A 202 11.81 -3.14 -27.64
C LEU A 202 11.33 -4.15 -26.59
N ARG A 203 10.88 -5.34 -27.02
CA ARG A 203 10.44 -6.41 -26.13
C ARG A 203 11.55 -6.91 -25.21
N VAL A 204 12.77 -7.08 -25.72
CA VAL A 204 13.94 -7.46 -24.91
C VAL A 204 14.23 -6.43 -23.82
N ARG A 205 14.15 -5.13 -24.16
CA ARG A 205 14.30 -4.04 -23.17
C ARG A 205 13.18 -4.04 -22.13
N GLU A 206 11.93 -4.18 -22.59
CA GLU A 206 10.74 -4.28 -21.74
C GLU A 206 10.89 -5.42 -20.72
N VAL A 207 11.17 -6.64 -21.19
CA VAL A 207 11.33 -7.83 -20.34
C VAL A 207 12.50 -7.66 -19.36
N THR A 208 13.59 -7.02 -19.78
CA THR A 208 14.73 -6.76 -18.90
C THR A 208 14.36 -5.80 -17.77
N LEU A 209 13.65 -4.71 -18.07
CA LEU A 209 13.16 -3.77 -17.06
C LEU A 209 12.09 -4.40 -16.16
N LEU A 210 11.19 -5.20 -16.73
CA LEU A 210 10.13 -5.91 -16.02
C LEU A 210 10.73 -6.90 -15.00
N ARG A 211 11.76 -7.66 -15.38
CA ARG A 211 12.47 -8.56 -14.46
C ARG A 211 13.12 -7.79 -13.32
N LYS A 212 13.78 -6.66 -13.60
CA LYS A 212 14.35 -5.80 -12.55
C LYS A 212 13.27 -5.28 -11.62
N PHE A 213 12.19 -4.72 -12.17
CA PHE A 213 11.06 -4.21 -11.40
C PHE A 213 10.50 -5.25 -10.42
N HIS A 214 10.18 -6.46 -10.91
CA HIS A 214 9.67 -7.52 -10.04
C HIS A 214 10.71 -8.04 -9.04
N LEU A 215 11.99 -8.12 -9.43
CA LEU A 215 13.05 -8.51 -8.50
C LEU A 215 13.11 -7.55 -7.31
N TYR A 216 13.08 -6.23 -7.55
CA TYR A 216 13.07 -5.23 -6.48
C TYR A 216 11.80 -5.30 -5.62
N GLN A 217 10.63 -5.56 -6.22
CA GLN A 217 9.40 -5.78 -5.47
C GLN A 217 9.51 -7.00 -4.54
N VAL A 218 9.99 -8.14 -5.06
CA VAL A 218 10.16 -9.37 -4.27
C VAL A 218 11.16 -9.14 -3.14
N ILE A 219 12.29 -8.49 -3.39
CA ILE A 219 13.27 -8.15 -2.35
C ILE A 219 12.62 -7.31 -1.25
N ASN A 220 11.86 -6.28 -1.60
CA ASN A 220 11.17 -5.43 -0.63
C ASN A 220 10.15 -6.22 0.19
N THR A 221 9.34 -7.07 -0.47
CA THR A 221 8.35 -7.91 0.21
C THR A 221 8.99 -8.92 1.15
N VAL A 222 10.02 -9.64 0.69
CA VAL A 222 10.77 -10.61 1.52
C VAL A 222 11.37 -9.93 2.74
N MET A 223 11.99 -8.75 2.56
CA MET A 223 12.53 -7.99 3.68
C MET A 223 11.47 -7.66 4.74
N LEU A 224 10.29 -7.19 4.31
CA LEU A 224 9.19 -6.89 5.23
C LEU A 224 8.68 -8.15 5.96
N PHE A 225 8.66 -9.31 5.29
CA PHE A 225 8.28 -10.59 5.93
C PHE A 225 9.30 -11.10 6.94
N VAL A 226 10.60 -10.87 6.73
CA VAL A 226 11.66 -11.34 7.65
C VAL A 226 11.92 -10.32 8.78
N THR A 227 11.41 -9.08 8.66
CA THR A 227 11.57 -8.05 9.69
C THR A 227 11.15 -8.50 11.10
N PRO A 228 9.99 -9.16 11.32
CA PRO A 228 9.58 -9.59 12.66
C PRO A 228 10.49 -10.66 13.28
N THR A 229 11.09 -11.52 12.46
CA THR A 229 12.03 -12.56 12.93
C THR A 229 13.36 -11.94 13.38
N TYR A 230 13.88 -10.97 12.61
CA TYR A 230 15.04 -10.18 13.04
C TYR A 230 14.76 -9.38 14.31
N LEU A 231 13.58 -8.76 14.39
CA LEU A 231 13.18 -7.98 15.56
C LEU A 231 13.17 -8.85 16.82
N SER A 232 12.54 -10.03 16.75
CA SER A 232 12.49 -10.99 17.85
C SER A 232 13.89 -11.38 18.36
N GLY A 233 14.83 -11.64 17.45
CA GLY A 233 16.21 -12.00 17.81
C GLY A 233 17.05 -10.86 18.40
N VAL A 234 16.67 -9.59 18.17
CA VAL A 234 17.33 -8.43 18.77
C VAL A 234 16.73 -8.08 20.14
N THR A 235 15.45 -8.43 20.35
CA THR A 235 14.73 -8.16 21.60
C THR A 235 14.86 -9.23 22.67
N LEU A 236 15.28 -10.44 22.30
CA LEU A 236 15.65 -11.57 23.19
C LEU A 236 17.07 -11.38 23.75
#